data_AF-A0A7W7MBS2-F1
#
_entry.id   AF-A0A7W7MBS2-F1
#
_cell.length_a   1.000
_cell.length_b   1.000
_cell.length_c   1.000
_cell.angle_alpha   90.00
_cell.angle_beta   90.00
_cell.angle_gamma   90.00
#
_symmetry.space_group_name_H-M   'P 1'
#
loop_
_entity.id
_entity.type
_entity.pdbx_description
1 polymer ?
#
loop_
_entity_poly.entity_id
_entity_poly.type
_entity_poly.pdbx_seq_one_letter_code
_entity_poly.pdbx_strand_id
1 'polypeptide(L)'
;MNRRFHTAADVLLLLLLAATAVLTQAGSSGLRTAVALVAVCLVPGGAILTLLPIGDAGQWFGIAISLSLGVVALGAFPMLWLGWQPAVLGAVLGVVSAVLLGLDLRRRLTAVVA
;
A
#
# COMPACT_ATOMS: atom_id res chain seq x y z
N MET A 1 12.65 -8.20 -14.08
CA MET A 1 12.61 -6.80 -13.58
C MET A 1 13.84 -6.52 -12.72
N ASN A 2 14.54 -5.39 -12.92
CA ASN A 2 15.77 -5.07 -12.16
C ASN A 2 15.48 -4.89 -10.66
N ARG A 3 16.33 -5.40 -9.76
CA ARG A 3 16.21 -5.24 -8.30
C ARG A 3 15.92 -3.78 -7.87
N ARG A 4 16.50 -2.81 -8.59
CA ARG A 4 16.31 -1.36 -8.38
C ARG A 4 14.85 -0.89 -8.55
N PHE A 5 14.08 -1.52 -9.43
CA PHE A 5 12.68 -1.15 -9.68
C PHE A 5 11.79 -1.51 -8.49
N HIS A 6 11.98 -2.69 -7.91
CA HIS A 6 11.24 -3.09 -6.71
C HIS A 6 11.56 -2.17 -5.52
N THR A 7 12.84 -1.85 -5.29
CA THR A 7 13.21 -0.92 -4.22
C THR A 7 12.62 0.47 -4.43
N ALA A 8 12.62 0.97 -5.67
CA ALA A 8 12.00 2.26 -5.99
C ALA A 8 10.48 2.24 -5.78
N ALA A 9 9.80 1.14 -6.15
CA ALA A 9 8.37 0.96 -5.92
C ALA A 9 8.05 0.90 -4.42
N ASP A 10 8.80 0.14 -3.62
CA ASP A 10 8.58 0.03 -2.18
C ASP A 10 8.76 1.38 -1.48
N VAL A 11 9.82 2.13 -1.84
CA VAL A 11 10.06 3.48 -1.32
C VAL A 11 8.95 4.44 -1.74
N LEU A 12 8.49 4.37 -3.00
CA LEU A 12 7.38 5.19 -3.50
C LEU A 12 6.09 4.90 -2.72
N LEU A 13 5.76 3.62 -2.49
CA LEU A 13 4.59 3.21 -1.73
C LEU A 13 4.67 3.66 -0.26
N LEU A 14 5.85 3.57 0.36
CA LEU A 14 6.08 4.08 1.72
C LEU A 14 5.93 5.60 1.79
N LEU A 15 6.50 6.33 0.83
CA LEU A 15 6.35 7.78 0.74
C LEU A 15 4.90 8.18 0.53
N LEU A 16 4.18 7.46 -0.33
CA LEU A 16 2.76 7.68 -0.57
C LEU A 16 1.95 7.45 0.71
N LEU A 17 2.20 6.34 1.42
CA LEU A 17 1.55 6.06 2.70
C LEU A 17 1.85 7.15 3.75
N ALA A 18 3.10 7.57 3.89
CA ALA A 18 3.51 8.62 4.81
C ALA A 18 2.87 9.97 4.46
N ALA A 19 2.89 10.36 3.18
CA ALA A 19 2.23 11.57 2.70
C ALA A 19 0.73 11.53 3.00
N THR A 20 0.09 10.37 2.84
CA THR A 20 -1.34 10.20 3.15
C THR A 20 -1.60 10.40 4.64
N ALA A 21 -0.76 9.83 5.52
CA ALA A 21 -0.87 9.98 6.97
C ALA A 21 -0.61 11.41 7.49
N VAL A 22 0.21 12.19 6.78
CA VAL A 22 0.44 13.61 7.09
C VAL A 22 -0.74 14.45 6.60
N LEU A 23 -1.20 14.21 5.37
CA LEU A 23 -2.29 14.97 4.75
C LEU A 23 -3.64 14.73 5.44
N THR A 24 -3.87 13.56 6.05
CA THR A 24 -5.08 13.30 6.85
C THR A 24 -5.19 14.23 8.07
N GLN A 25 -4.07 14.75 8.57
CA GLN A 25 -4.04 15.69 9.70
C GLN A 25 -4.19 17.16 9.25
N ALA A 26 -3.87 17.45 7.98
CA ALA A 26 -3.83 18.80 7.42
C ALA A 26 -5.17 19.17 6.75
N GLY A 27 -6.23 19.41 7.54
CA GLY A 27 -7.49 20.03 7.06
C GLY A 27 -8.15 19.36 5.85
N SER A 28 -9.16 20.02 5.26
CA SER A 28 -9.86 19.52 4.06
C SER A 28 -9.36 20.22 2.80
N SER A 29 -8.63 19.53 1.95
CA SER A 29 -8.24 19.99 0.61
C SER A 29 -8.51 18.90 -0.43
N GLY A 30 -8.86 19.26 -1.67
CA GLY A 30 -9.10 18.28 -2.75
C GLY A 30 -7.89 17.39 -3.04
N LEU A 31 -6.68 17.91 -2.78
CA LEU A 31 -5.41 17.19 -2.84
C LEU A 31 -5.38 15.99 -1.88
N ARG A 32 -5.94 16.12 -0.68
CA ARG A 32 -6.01 15.02 0.30
C ARG A 32 -6.79 13.84 -0.22
N THR A 33 -7.95 14.10 -0.83
CA THR A 33 -8.82 13.05 -1.38
C THR A 33 -8.15 12.35 -2.55
N ALA A 34 -7.48 13.09 -3.43
CA ALA A 34 -6.73 12.52 -4.55
C ALA A 34 -5.59 11.62 -4.05
N VAL A 35 -4.78 12.09 -3.10
CA VAL A 35 -3.67 11.30 -2.54
C VAL A 35 -4.17 10.08 -1.80
N ALA A 36 -5.22 10.21 -0.98
CA ALA A 36 -5.83 9.10 -0.27
C ALA A 36 -6.41 8.04 -1.22
N LEU A 37 -7.03 8.46 -2.32
CA LEU A 37 -7.54 7.54 -3.34
C LEU A 37 -6.40 6.75 -4.00
N VAL A 38 -5.34 7.45 -4.42
CA VAL A 38 -4.17 6.79 -5.01
C VAL A 38 -3.53 5.82 -4.01
N ALA A 39 -3.42 6.22 -2.74
CA ALA A 39 -2.89 5.38 -1.68
C ALA A 39 -3.73 4.14 -1.45
N VAL A 40 -5.06 4.27 -1.36
CA VAL A 40 -5.95 3.12 -1.15
C VAL A 40 -5.91 2.14 -2.33
N CYS A 41 -5.72 2.65 -3.55
CA CYS A 41 -5.67 1.84 -4.77
C CYS A 41 -4.32 1.16 -5.00
N LEU A 42 -3.20 1.70 -4.50
CA LEU A 42 -1.87 1.16 -4.78
C LEU A 42 -1.19 0.51 -3.58
N VAL A 43 -1.40 1.02 -2.36
CA VAL A 43 -0.60 0.61 -1.19
C VAL A 43 -0.91 -0.81 -0.71
N PRO A 44 -2.18 -1.26 -0.54
CA PRO A 44 -2.46 -2.61 -0.07
C PRO A 44 -1.99 -3.67 -1.07
N GLY A 45 -2.37 -3.50 -2.33
CA GLY A 45 -2.01 -4.43 -3.40
C GLY A 45 -0.53 -4.39 -3.72
N GLY A 46 0.08 -3.21 -3.76
CA GLY A 46 1.53 -3.07 -3.94
C GLY A 46 2.33 -3.75 -2.83
N ALA A 47 1.89 -3.62 -1.57
CA ALA A 47 2.51 -4.31 -0.43
C ALA A 47 2.37 -5.84 -0.50
N ILE A 48 1.28 -6.37 -1.05
CA ILE A 48 1.13 -7.82 -1.26
C ILE A 48 1.98 -8.28 -2.45
N LEU A 49 2.08 -7.46 -3.49
CA LEU A 49 2.86 -7.80 -4.68
C LEU A 49 4.37 -7.88 -4.44
N THR A 50 4.89 -7.33 -3.34
CA THR A 50 6.29 -7.56 -2.94
C THR A 50 6.58 -9.04 -2.69
N LEU A 51 5.56 -9.81 -2.33
CA LEU A 51 5.64 -11.25 -2.08
C LEU A 51 5.57 -12.09 -3.37
N LEU A 52 5.19 -11.49 -4.51
CA LEU A 52 5.02 -12.19 -5.78
C LEU A 52 6.11 -11.83 -6.80
N PRO A 53 6.68 -12.81 -7.52
CA PRO A 53 7.66 -12.55 -8.58
C PRO A 53 6.97 -12.09 -9.87
N ILE A 54 6.63 -10.80 -9.98
CA ILE A 54 6.08 -10.21 -11.21
C ILE A 54 7.19 -9.56 -12.02
N GLY A 55 7.28 -9.93 -13.30
CA GLY A 55 8.37 -9.52 -14.19
C GLY A 55 8.16 -8.20 -14.96
N ASP A 56 6.91 -7.76 -15.10
CA ASP A 56 6.48 -6.62 -15.92
C ASP A 56 5.80 -5.54 -15.07
N ALA A 57 6.21 -4.28 -15.26
CA ALA A 57 5.68 -3.11 -14.56
C ALA A 57 4.21 -2.84 -14.89
N GLY A 58 3.78 -3.02 -16.14
CA GLY A 58 2.38 -2.81 -16.54
C GLY A 58 1.46 -3.80 -15.85
N GLN A 59 1.87 -5.06 -15.83
CA GLN A 59 1.17 -6.13 -15.13
C GLN A 59 1.16 -5.90 -13.61
N TRP A 60 2.25 -5.38 -13.05
CA TRP A 60 2.36 -5.04 -11.62
C TRP A 60 1.31 -4.00 -11.22
N PHE A 61 1.15 -2.90 -11.97
CA PHE A 61 0.14 -1.88 -11.66
C PHE A 61 -1.30 -2.42 -11.74
N GLY A 62 -1.60 -3.17 -12.80
CA GLY A 62 -2.94 -3.75 -12.98
C GLY A 62 -3.31 -4.71 -11.85
N ILE A 63 -2.38 -5.57 -11.43
CA ILE A 63 -2.60 -6.49 -10.31
C ILE A 63 -2.67 -5.71 -9.00
N ALA A 64 -1.82 -4.71 -8.77
CA ALA A 64 -1.81 -3.92 -7.54
C ALA A 64 -3.17 -3.23 -7.30
N ILE A 65 -3.73 -2.62 -8.35
CA ILE A 65 -5.05 -1.98 -8.29
C ILE A 65 -6.13 -3.03 -8.02
N SER A 66 -6.12 -4.13 -8.78
CA SER A 66 -7.12 -5.20 -8.64
C SER A 66 -7.11 -5.80 -7.23
N LEU A 67 -5.92 -6.06 -6.68
CA LEU A 67 -5.77 -6.58 -5.32
C LEU A 67 -6.22 -5.58 -4.27
N SER A 68 -5.87 -4.30 -4.43
CA SER A 68 -6.27 -3.26 -3.48
C SER A 68 -7.78 -3.11 -3.45
N LEU A 69 -8.45 -3.12 -4.60
CA LEU A 69 -9.92 -3.13 -4.67
C LEU A 69 -10.51 -4.37 -4.00
N GLY A 70 -9.92 -5.55 -4.21
CA GLY A 70 -10.32 -6.77 -3.52
C GLY A 70 -10.18 -6.66 -1.99
N VAL A 71 -9.07 -6.11 -1.50
CA VAL A 71 -8.82 -5.89 -0.07
C VAL A 71 -9.79 -4.88 0.52
N VAL A 72 -10.09 -3.78 -0.19
CA VAL A 72 -11.08 -2.78 0.24
C VAL A 72 -12.48 -3.40 0.28
N ALA A 73 -12.85 -4.20 -0.74
CA ALA A 73 -14.12 -4.90 -0.77
C ALA A 73 -14.26 -5.90 0.39
N LEU A 74 -13.20 -6.67 0.69
CA LEU A 74 -13.15 -7.54 1.86
C LEU A 74 -13.22 -6.75 3.17
N GLY A 75 -12.59 -5.58 3.23
CA GLY A 75 -12.64 -4.65 4.35
C GLY A 75 -14.04 -4.05 4.59
N ALA A 76 -14.89 -4.01 3.58
CA ALA A 76 -16.27 -3.54 3.73
C ALA A 76 -17.14 -4.54 4.53
N PHE A 77 -16.83 -5.83 4.49
CA PHE A 77 -17.57 -6.84 5.28
C PHE A 77 -17.54 -6.58 6.79
N PRO A 78 -16.38 -6.40 7.45
CA PRO A 78 -16.34 -6.07 8.86
C PRO A 78 -16.94 -4.69 9.16
N MET A 79 -16.93 -3.74 8.23
CA MET A 79 -17.66 -2.48 8.41
C MET A 79 -19.18 -2.70 8.48
N LEU A 80 -19.72 -3.56 7.61
CA LEU A 80 -21.14 -3.89 7.57
C LEU A 80 -21.59 -4.77 8.75
N TRP A 81 -20.77 -5.74 9.15
CA TRP A 81 -21.15 -6.76 10.14
C TRP A 81 -20.72 -6.46 11.57
N LEU A 82 -19.54 -5.85 11.75
CA LEU A 82 -18.96 -5.55 13.07
C LEU A 82 -19.10 -4.07 13.43
N GLY A 83 -19.69 -3.25 12.55
CA GLY A 83 -19.82 -1.81 12.75
C GLY A 83 -18.46 -1.08 12.76
N TRP A 84 -17.45 -1.64 12.10
CA TRP A 84 -16.13 -1.01 12.03
C TRP A 84 -16.21 0.37 11.39
N GLN A 85 -15.56 1.34 12.03
CA GLN A 85 -15.43 2.68 11.47
C GLN A 85 -14.45 2.66 10.29
N PRO A 86 -14.66 3.50 9.27
CA PRO A 86 -13.76 3.60 8.11
C PRO A 86 -12.31 3.94 8.52
N ALA A 87 -12.15 4.71 9.60
CA ALA A 87 -10.85 5.05 10.16
C ALA A 87 -10.08 3.81 10.65
N VAL A 88 -10.78 2.84 11.25
CA VAL A 88 -10.17 1.60 11.75
C VAL A 88 -9.65 0.76 10.60
N LEU A 89 -10.45 0.60 9.54
CA LEU A 89 -10.03 -0.15 8.35
C LEU A 89 -8.80 0.50 7.70
N GLY A 90 -8.80 1.83 7.54
CA GLY A 90 -7.66 2.56 7.01
C GLY A 90 -6.39 2.42 7.85
N ALA A 91 -6.52 2.45 9.18
CA ALA A 91 -5.40 2.26 10.09
C ALA A 91 -4.83 0.84 10.00
N VAL A 92 -5.69 -0.19 10.01
CA VAL A 92 -5.27 -1.59 9.88
C VAL A 92 -4.54 -1.81 8.55
N LEU A 93 -5.11 -1.35 7.44
CA LEU A 93 -4.48 -1.47 6.12
C LEU A 93 -3.14 -0.74 6.07
N GLY A 94 -3.07 0.49 6.58
CA GLY A 94 -1.84 1.27 6.61
C GLY A 94 -0.74 0.58 7.42
N VAL A 95 -1.06 0.07 8.62
CA VAL A 95 -0.10 -0.64 9.48
C VAL A 95 0.38 -1.92 8.82
N VAL A 96 -0.53 -2.75 8.29
CA VAL A 96 -0.17 -4.01 7.64
C VAL A 96 0.71 -3.76 6.41
N SER A 97 0.35 -2.79 5.56
CA SER A 97 1.17 -2.43 4.41
C SER A 97 2.55 -1.92 4.80
N ALA A 98 2.65 -1.06 5.82
CA ALA A 98 3.94 -0.56 6.31
C ALA A 98 4.84 -1.69 6.81
N VAL A 99 4.27 -2.64 7.56
CA VAL A 99 5.02 -3.80 8.07
C VAL A 99 5.51 -4.68 6.92
N LEU A 100 4.66 -5.00 5.94
CA LEU A 100 5.05 -5.81 4.79
C LEU A 100 6.17 -5.15 3.97
N LEU A 101 6.02 -3.86 3.64
CA LEU A 101 7.03 -3.09 2.91
C LEU A 101 8.34 -3.00 3.69
N GLY A 102 8.27 -2.75 5.00
CA GLY A 102 9.44 -2.68 5.87
C GLY A 102 10.19 -4.02 5.97
N LEU A 103 9.46 -5.13 6.08
CA LEU A 103 10.05 -6.47 6.10
C LEU A 103 10.69 -6.84 4.77
N ASP A 104 10.05 -6.52 3.64
CA ASP A 104 10.62 -6.80 2.32
C ASP A 104 11.88 -5.95 2.06
N LEU A 105 11.84 -4.66 2.39
CA LEU A 105 13.00 -3.78 2.31
C LEU A 105 14.16 -4.30 3.17
N ARG A 106 13.88 -4.73 4.40
CA ARG A 106 14.89 -5.31 5.30
C ARG A 106 15.51 -6.57 4.70
N ARG A 107 14.70 -7.50 4.17
CA ARG A 107 15.19 -8.73 3.53
C ARG A 107 16.10 -8.42 2.34
N ARG A 108 15.73 -7.44 1.51
CA ARG A 108 16.53 -7.01 0.36
C ARG A 108 17.85 -6.38 0.78
N LEU A 109 17.85 -5.52 1.80
CA LEU A 109 19.06 -4.89 2.31
C LEU A 109 20.03 -5.91 2.91
N THR A 110 19.54 -6.88 3.68
CA THR A 110 20.39 -7.97 4.22
C THR A 110 21.00 -8.82 3.11
N ALA A 111 20.28 -9.04 2.00
CA ALA A 111 20.78 -9.80 0.86
C ALA A 111 21.80 -9.04 -0.04
N VAL A 112 22.01 -7.75 0.21
CA VAL A 112 23.05 -6.95 -0.47
C VAL A 112 24.34 -6.87 0.35
N VAL A 113 24.22 -6.98 1.68
CA VAL A 113 25.36 -6.90 2.62
C VAL A 113 26.01 -8.27 2.83
N ALA A 114 25.28 -9.37 2.64
CA ALA A 114 25.79 -10.74 2.66
C ALA A 114 26.42 -11.13 1.32
#